data_AF-A0A3Q9F191-F1
#
_entry.id   AF-A0A3Q9F191-F1
#
_cell.length_a   1.000
_cell.length_b   1.000
_cell.length_c   1.000
_cell.angle_alpha   90.00
_cell.angle_beta   90.00
_cell.angle_gamma   90.00
#
_symmetry.space_group_name_H-M   'P 1'
#
loop_
_entity.id
_entity.type
_entity.pdbx_description
1 polymer ?
#
loop_
_entity_poly.entity_id
_entity_poly.type
_entity_poly.pdbx_seq_one_letter_code
_entity_poly.pdbx_strand_id
1 'polypeptide(L)'
;MRDQDPRLRFANEAGQLLRPPKACTWSRRGCPPLVRVRAAGSGRISMAGLVCRKAGQRTRLVFRMLVHHGRKGEKKGFRERDFASLLDSAHQQLGGNIVPVWDNYSHHVDVQGNSRLGWGRSSWP
;
A
#
# COMPACT_ATOMS: atom_id res chain seq x y z
N MET A 1 -15.17 26.22 18.80
CA MET A 1 -13.85 26.06 18.15
C MET A 1 -13.66 24.56 17.94
N ARG A 2 -13.73 24.05 16.70
CA ARG A 2 -13.60 22.59 16.48
C ARG A 2 -12.15 22.20 16.71
N ASP A 3 -11.95 21.23 17.59
CA ASP A 3 -10.68 20.63 17.94
C ASP A 3 -10.12 19.90 16.70
N GLN A 4 -9.41 20.63 15.85
CA GLN A 4 -8.77 20.13 14.63
C GLN A 4 -7.40 19.59 15.01
N ASP A 5 -7.36 18.46 15.70
CA ASP A 5 -6.11 17.80 16.07
C ASP A 5 -5.69 16.87 14.90
N PRO A 6 -4.79 17.31 14.01
CA PRO A 6 -4.60 16.68 12.72
C PRO A 6 -3.95 15.31 12.89
N ARG A 7 -4.52 14.33 12.21
CA ARG A 7 -4.03 12.96 12.21
C ARG A 7 -3.04 12.79 11.07
N LEU A 8 -1.74 12.76 11.36
CA LEU A 8 -0.71 12.45 10.38
C LEU A 8 -0.86 11.00 9.90
N ARG A 9 -1.07 10.82 8.59
CA ARG A 9 -1.25 9.52 7.94
C ARG A 9 -0.19 9.32 6.85
N PHE A 10 0.67 8.32 7.02
CA PHE A 10 1.61 7.92 5.97
C PHE A 10 1.03 6.75 5.19
N ALA A 11 0.84 6.93 3.88
CA ALA A 11 0.42 5.87 2.96
C ALA A 11 1.66 5.31 2.24
N ASN A 12 1.74 4.00 2.11
CA ASN A 12 2.78 3.36 1.30
C ASN A 12 2.32 1.98 0.81
N GLU A 13 2.87 1.54 -0.32
CA GLU A 13 2.75 0.18 -0.81
C GLU A 13 3.98 -0.66 -0.45
N ALA A 14 3.72 -1.92 -0.10
CA ALA A 14 4.73 -2.95 0.06
C ALA A 14 4.36 -4.16 -0.78
N GLY A 15 5.35 -4.97 -1.18
CA GLY A 15 5.03 -6.26 -1.76
C GLY A 15 6.18 -7.26 -1.68
N GLN A 16 5.80 -8.52 -1.65
CA GLN A 16 6.70 -9.65 -1.50
C GLN A 16 6.32 -10.74 -2.51
N LEU A 17 7.31 -11.31 -3.18
CA LEU A 17 7.09 -12.48 -4.01
C LEU A 17 6.73 -13.69 -3.13
N LEU A 18 5.77 -14.50 -3.58
CA LEU A 18 5.41 -15.78 -2.94
C LEU A 18 6.55 -16.80 -3.02
N ARG A 19 7.51 -16.59 -3.93
CA ARG A 19 8.73 -17.40 -3.96
C ARG A 19 9.72 -16.84 -2.95
N PRO A 20 10.25 -17.68 -2.04
CA PRO A 20 11.27 -17.22 -1.10
C PRO A 20 12.51 -16.72 -1.85
N PRO A 21 13.16 -15.64 -1.37
CA PRO A 21 14.33 -15.05 -2.01
C PRO A 21 15.57 -15.97 -1.97
N LYS A 22 15.53 -17.02 -1.14
CA LYS A 22 16.53 -18.08 -1.09
C LYS A 22 15.89 -19.41 -1.49
N ALA A 23 16.54 -20.10 -2.41
CA ALA A 23 16.29 -21.52 -2.65
C ALA A 23 17.31 -22.30 -1.81
N CYS A 24 16.83 -23.15 -0.91
CA CYS A 24 17.71 -24.07 -0.18
C CYS A 24 17.91 -25.32 -1.04
N THR A 25 19.16 -25.74 -1.19
CA THR A 25 19.52 -27.03 -1.78
C THR A 25 20.66 -27.64 -0.98
N TRP A 26 20.77 -28.97 -1.03
CA TRP A 26 21.88 -29.70 -0.41
C TRP A 26 23.03 -29.86 -1.40
N SER A 27 24.26 -29.83 -0.89
CA SER A 27 25.45 -30.21 -1.65
C SER A 27 26.46 -30.88 -0.72
N ARG A 28 27.48 -31.52 -1.31
CA ARG A 28 28.58 -32.07 -0.53
C ARG A 28 29.36 -30.94 0.15
N ARG A 29 29.85 -31.21 1.37
CA ARG A 29 30.75 -30.33 2.12
C ARG A 29 31.94 -29.93 1.22
N GLY A 30 32.21 -28.63 1.10
CA GLY A 30 33.27 -28.09 0.24
C GLY A 30 32.88 -27.84 -1.22
N CYS A 31 31.64 -28.15 -1.63
CA CYS A 31 31.13 -27.88 -2.98
C CYS A 31 29.87 -26.99 -2.90
N PRO A 32 29.99 -25.66 -2.83
CA PRO A 32 28.83 -24.77 -2.79
C PRO A 32 27.95 -24.96 -4.04
N PRO A 33 26.62 -25.16 -3.89
CA PRO A 33 25.74 -25.31 -5.03
C PRO A 33 25.39 -23.93 -5.61
N LEU A 34 25.54 -23.77 -6.93
CA LEU A 34 25.05 -22.59 -7.63
C LEU A 34 23.57 -22.79 -8.00
N VAL A 35 22.68 -22.11 -7.28
CA VAL A 35 21.24 -22.17 -7.54
C VAL A 35 20.79 -20.93 -8.27
N ARG A 36 20.22 -21.11 -9.48
CA ARG A 36 19.59 -20.01 -10.23
C ARG A 36 18.12 -19.91 -9.83
N VAL A 37 17.75 -18.81 -9.19
CA VAL A 37 16.35 -18.52 -8.83
C VAL A 37 15.76 -17.55 -9.85
N ARG A 38 14.63 -17.91 -10.46
CA ARG A 38 13.86 -16.99 -11.32
C ARG A 38 12.74 -16.34 -10.49
N ALA A 39 12.78 -15.02 -10.39
CA ALA A 39 11.75 -14.21 -9.73
C ALA A 39 10.51 -13.95 -10.61
N ALA A 40 10.63 -14.12 -11.93
CA ALA A 40 9.52 -13.94 -12.86
C ALA A 40 8.49 -15.08 -12.75
N GLY A 41 7.20 -14.74 -12.85
CA GLY A 41 6.09 -15.69 -12.87
C GLY A 41 5.71 -16.29 -11.51
N SER A 42 6.47 -16.03 -10.44
CA SER A 42 6.01 -16.34 -9.10
C SER A 42 4.90 -15.37 -8.70
N GLY A 43 3.89 -15.87 -7.99
CA GLY A 43 2.89 -15.00 -7.38
C GLY A 43 3.51 -13.96 -6.44
N ARG A 44 2.74 -12.94 -6.07
CA ARG A 44 3.14 -11.81 -5.23
C ARG A 44 2.01 -11.49 -4.25
N ILE A 45 2.38 -11.11 -3.04
CA ILE A 45 1.52 -10.41 -2.10
C ILE A 45 1.85 -8.92 -2.22
N SER A 46 0.86 -8.10 -2.44
CA SER A 46 0.95 -6.64 -2.38
C SER A 46 0.11 -6.15 -1.22
N MET A 47 0.59 -5.15 -0.50
CA MET A 47 -0.11 -4.49 0.59
C MET A 47 -0.11 -2.99 0.36
N ALA A 48 -1.26 -2.35 0.56
CA ALA A 48 -1.39 -0.90 0.63
C ALA A 48 -1.82 -0.57 2.06
N GLY A 49 -1.08 0.31 2.74
CA GLY A 49 -1.28 0.57 4.16
C GLY A 49 -1.16 2.04 4.52
N LEU A 50 -1.90 2.42 5.57
CA LEU A 50 -1.91 3.73 6.19
C LEU A 50 -1.49 3.61 7.65
N VAL A 51 -0.36 4.21 8.00
CA VAL A 51 0.05 4.36 9.40
C VAL A 51 -0.59 5.60 9.99
N CYS A 52 -1.29 5.40 11.09
CA CYS A 52 -2.22 6.36 11.66
C CYS A 52 -1.80 6.77 13.07
N ARG A 53 -1.18 7.95 13.23
CA ARG A 53 -0.85 8.53 14.54
C ARG A 53 -1.81 9.66 14.94
N LYS A 54 -2.18 9.71 16.22
CA LYS A 54 -2.74 10.90 16.90
C LYS A 54 -1.98 11.08 18.22
N ALA A 55 -1.70 12.31 18.62
CA ALA A 55 -1.07 12.58 19.91
C ALA A 55 -1.91 11.97 21.05
N GLY A 56 -1.25 11.36 22.04
CA GLY A 56 -1.93 10.69 23.15
C GLY A 56 -2.70 9.41 22.80
N GLN A 57 -2.69 8.93 21.55
CA GLN A 57 -3.35 7.69 21.15
C GLN A 57 -2.39 6.65 20.57
N ARG A 58 -2.77 5.38 20.70
CA ARG A 58 -2.05 4.26 20.07
C ARG A 58 -2.06 4.41 18.55
N THR A 59 -0.89 4.20 17.94
CA THR A 59 -0.77 4.17 16.47
C THR A 59 -1.56 3.00 15.91
N ARG A 60 -2.28 3.23 14.81
CA ARG A 60 -3.06 2.20 14.11
C ARG A 60 -2.48 1.98 12.72
N LEU A 61 -2.61 0.76 12.21
CA LEU A 61 -2.31 0.43 10.82
C LEU A 61 -3.61 -0.02 10.17
N VAL A 62 -4.05 0.69 9.13
CA VAL A 62 -5.18 0.29 8.30
C VAL A 62 -4.62 -0.13 6.95
N PHE A 63 -4.87 -1.35 6.50
CA PHE A 63 -4.26 -1.88 5.29
C PHE A 63 -5.19 -2.80 4.51
N ARG A 64 -4.90 -2.95 3.22
CA ARG A 64 -5.48 -3.98 2.35
C ARG A 64 -4.36 -4.82 1.77
N MET A 65 -4.63 -6.11 1.59
CA MET A 65 -3.72 -7.06 0.94
C MET A 65 -4.35 -7.59 -0.35
N LEU A 66 -3.49 -7.80 -1.35
CA LEU A 66 -3.83 -8.43 -2.62
C LEU A 66 -2.83 -9.55 -2.87
N VAL A 67 -3.31 -10.77 -3.02
CA VAL A 67 -2.49 -11.91 -3.41
C VAL A 67 -2.73 -12.18 -4.89
N HIS A 68 -1.66 -12.16 -5.67
CA HIS A 68 -1.64 -12.51 -7.08
C HIS A 68 -0.85 -13.81 -7.25
N HIS A 69 -1.45 -14.85 -7.82
CA HIS A 69 -0.84 -16.16 -8.01
C HIS A 69 -0.22 -16.33 -9.40
N GLY A 70 -0.42 -15.39 -10.33
CA GLY A 70 0.06 -15.51 -11.71
C GLY A 70 -0.97 -16.10 -12.68
N ARG A 71 -2.25 -16.16 -12.29
CA ARG A 71 -3.31 -16.72 -13.14
C ARG A 71 -3.77 -15.69 -14.18
N LYS A 72 -4.19 -16.16 -15.36
CA LYS A 72 -4.74 -15.29 -16.42
C LYS A 72 -5.99 -14.59 -15.89
N GLY A 73 -6.07 -13.27 -16.07
CA GLY A 73 -7.20 -12.44 -15.61
C GLY A 73 -7.13 -12.05 -14.13
N GLU A 74 -6.14 -12.53 -13.38
CA GLU A 74 -5.97 -12.15 -11.98
C GLU A 74 -5.46 -10.70 -11.86
N LYS A 75 -5.98 -9.99 -10.85
CA LYS A 75 -5.57 -8.62 -10.57
C LYS A 75 -4.12 -8.61 -10.09
N LYS A 76 -3.26 -7.85 -10.78
CA LYS A 76 -1.81 -7.81 -10.54
C LYS A 76 -1.35 -6.85 -9.46
N GLY A 77 -2.19 -5.88 -9.08
CA GLY A 77 -1.84 -4.80 -8.16
C GLY A 77 -3.03 -3.93 -7.78
N PHE A 78 -2.78 -2.98 -6.89
CA PHE A 78 -3.76 -1.98 -6.52
C PHE A 78 -3.97 -0.99 -7.67
N ARG A 79 -5.20 -0.50 -7.77
CA ARG A 79 -5.63 0.59 -8.65
C ARG A 79 -6.17 1.72 -7.78
N GLU A 80 -6.33 2.89 -8.37
CA GLU A 80 -6.89 4.08 -7.73
C GLU A 80 -8.14 3.79 -6.87
N ARG A 81 -9.11 3.04 -7.40
CA ARG A 81 -10.34 2.67 -6.67
C ARG A 81 -10.07 1.90 -5.37
N ASP A 82 -9.01 1.10 -5.32
CA ASP A 82 -8.62 0.39 -4.12
C ASP A 82 -8.04 1.33 -3.06
N PHE A 83 -7.27 2.33 -3.51
CA PHE A 83 -6.72 3.37 -2.64
C PHE A 83 -7.82 4.29 -2.10
N ALA A 84 -8.76 4.72 -2.95
CA ALA A 84 -9.94 5.46 -2.52
C ALA A 84 -10.73 4.68 -1.46
N SER A 85 -11.02 3.41 -1.71
CA SER A 85 -11.71 2.56 -0.73
C SER A 85 -10.92 2.36 0.57
N LEU A 86 -9.58 2.29 0.51
CA LEU A 86 -8.71 2.23 1.68
C LEU A 86 -8.79 3.54 2.50
N LEU A 87 -8.75 4.70 1.85
CA LEU A 87 -8.88 6.01 2.49
C LEU A 87 -10.28 6.18 3.12
N ASP A 88 -11.34 5.78 2.43
CA ASP A 88 -12.71 5.81 2.95
C ASP A 88 -12.86 4.92 4.20
N SER A 89 -12.33 3.70 4.14
CA SER A 89 -12.34 2.77 5.28
C SER A 89 -11.56 3.36 6.46
N ALA A 90 -10.41 3.99 6.20
CA ALA A 90 -9.62 4.65 7.23
C ALA A 90 -10.37 5.86 7.81
N HIS A 91 -11.08 6.63 7.00
CA HIS A 91 -11.91 7.76 7.45
C HIS A 91 -12.98 7.30 8.42
N GLN A 92 -13.75 6.29 8.03
CA GLN A 92 -14.84 5.74 8.82
C GLN A 92 -14.35 5.14 10.15
N GLN A 93 -13.23 4.40 10.13
CA GLN A 93 -12.70 3.76 11.35
C GLN A 93 -12.08 4.73 12.35
N LEU A 94 -11.58 5.87 11.87
CA LEU A 94 -10.74 6.75 12.66
C LEU A 94 -11.53 7.98 13.13
N GLY A 95 -12.44 8.50 12.32
CA GLY A 95 -13.19 9.73 12.60
C GLY A 95 -12.32 10.98 12.54
N GLY A 96 -12.73 11.96 11.74
CA GLY A 96 -12.06 13.26 11.60
C GLY A 96 -11.22 13.41 10.33
N ASN A 97 -10.60 14.57 10.19
CA ASN A 97 -9.88 14.97 8.98
C ASN A 97 -8.62 14.11 8.76
N ILE A 98 -8.46 13.62 7.54
CA ILE A 98 -7.29 12.87 7.08
C ILE A 98 -6.43 13.80 6.26
N VAL A 99 -5.15 13.90 6.61
CA VAL A 99 -4.12 14.48 5.75
C VAL A 99 -3.23 13.33 5.28
N PRO A 100 -3.45 12.81 4.05
CA PRO A 100 -2.61 11.75 3.53
C PRO A 100 -1.25 12.33 3.11
N VAL A 101 -0.19 11.67 3.52
CA VAL A 101 1.16 11.86 2.99
C VAL A 101 1.48 10.61 2.19
N TRP A 102 1.59 10.77 0.87
CA TRP A 102 1.85 9.71 -0.10
C TRP A 102 2.98 10.12 -1.05
N ASP A 103 3.53 9.16 -1.79
CA ASP A 103 4.47 9.44 -2.87
C ASP A 103 3.73 9.91 -4.14
N ASN A 104 4.48 10.41 -5.13
CA ASN A 104 3.92 10.90 -6.39
C ASN A 104 3.85 9.78 -7.45
N TYR A 105 3.48 8.56 -7.04
CA TYR A 105 3.44 7.43 -7.95
C TYR A 105 2.26 7.54 -8.93
N SER A 106 2.48 7.21 -10.21
CA SER A 106 1.57 7.49 -11.33
C SER A 106 0.19 6.83 -11.24
N HIS A 107 0.00 5.88 -10.33
CA HIS A 107 -1.30 5.27 -10.06
C HIS A 107 -2.14 6.04 -9.02
N HIS A 108 -1.56 7.07 -8.38
CA HIS A 108 -2.22 8.05 -7.52
C HIS A 108 -2.61 9.34 -8.27
N VAL A 109 -2.14 9.49 -9.50
CA VAL A 109 -2.35 10.68 -10.34
C VAL A 109 -2.79 10.18 -11.70
N ASP A 110 -4.10 10.03 -11.95
CA ASP A 110 -4.53 9.65 -13.28
C ASP A 110 -4.28 10.79 -14.29
N VAL A 111 -4.16 10.36 -15.54
CA VAL A 111 -4.15 11.06 -16.83
C VAL A 111 -5.45 11.84 -17.07
N GLN A 112 -5.94 12.54 -16.04
CA GLN A 112 -6.87 13.64 -16.23
C GLN A 112 -6.40 14.84 -15.43
N GLY A 113 -5.55 15.61 -16.10
CA GLY A 113 -5.62 17.05 -16.02
C GLY A 113 -4.94 17.65 -14.80
N ASN A 114 -3.83 18.30 -15.09
CA ASN A 114 -3.35 19.48 -14.40
C ASN A 114 -4.46 20.56 -14.30
N SER A 115 -5.44 20.35 -13.43
CA SER A 115 -6.24 21.41 -12.84
C SER A 115 -5.98 21.31 -11.36
N ARG A 116 -5.24 22.29 -10.84
CA ARG A 116 -5.18 22.69 -9.42
C ARG A 116 -6.25 21.96 -8.62
N LEU A 117 -5.84 20.90 -7.95
CA LEU A 117 -6.65 20.29 -6.93
C LEU A 117 -6.75 21.32 -5.79
N GLY A 118 -7.77 22.16 -5.89
CA GLY A 118 -8.25 23.03 -4.83
C GLY A 118 -8.80 22.17 -3.71
N TRP A 119 -7.94 21.46 -2.98
CA TRP A 119 -8.24 20.92 -1.65
C TRP A 119 -8.14 22.03 -0.60
N GLY A 120 -8.69 23.21 -0.93
CA GLY A 120 -8.80 24.34 -0.05
C GLY A 120 -10.25 24.46 0.40
N ARG A 121 -10.51 24.13 1.68
CA ARG A 121 -11.72 24.48 2.43
C ARG A 121 -13.03 24.39 1.64
N SER A 122 -13.64 23.23 1.60
CA SER A 122 -15.10 23.19 1.50
C SER A 122 -15.63 21.90 2.09
N SER A 123 -16.53 22.11 3.04
CA SER A 123 -17.44 21.15 3.66
C SER A 123 -18.02 20.16 2.66
N TRP A 124 -17.99 18.89 3.03
CA TRP A 124 -18.88 17.87 2.50
C TRP A 124 -19.99 17.61 3.55
N PRO A 125 -21.21 17.23 3.11
CA PRO A 125 -22.39 17.12 3.97
C PRO A 125 -22.25 16.10 5.11
#